data_AF-A0A968VNY8-F1
#
_entry.id   AF-A0A968VNY8-F1
#
_cell.length_a   1.000
_cell.length_b   1.000
_cell.length_c   1.000
_cell.angle_alpha   90.00
_cell.angle_beta   90.00
_cell.angle_gamma   90.00
#
_symmetry.space_group_name_H-M   'P 1'
#
loop_
_entity.id
_entity.type
_entity.pdbx_description
1 polymer ?
#
loop_
_entity_poly.entity_id
_entity_poly.type
_entity_poly.pdbx_seq_one_letter_code
_entity_poly.pdbx_strand_id
1 'polypeptide(L)'
;MPKRDEAQTEHEYVQVKGAAKFTGHIGAVLLAAEMLVDSLGHEIQQQLGLKESDLDRLARIIKLGAYLHDWGKANQHFQEMVYAKSSVLDPQTKARVNKKWKEHGSRQLIRHEFLSGTLALQVPEFREWLRTEFTEEDLIVAVWAAIGHHLKAGVG
;
A
#
# COMPACT_ATOMS: atom_id res chain seq x y z
N MET A 1 -29.24 -27.51 6.88
CA MET A 1 -28.13 -26.56 6.63
C MET A 1 -27.28 -27.13 5.50
N PRO A 2 -27.16 -26.46 4.34
CA PRO A 2 -26.32 -26.96 3.26
C PRO A 2 -24.84 -26.86 3.70
N LYS A 3 -24.09 -27.95 3.54
CA LYS A 3 -22.65 -27.99 3.76
C LYS A 3 -21.98 -27.09 2.72
N ARG A 4 -21.21 -26.09 3.15
CA ARG A 4 -20.30 -25.35 2.25
C ARG A 4 -19.33 -26.36 1.64
N ASP A 5 -19.17 -26.33 0.31
CA ASP A 5 -18.27 -27.22 -0.41
C ASP A 5 -16.81 -26.97 -0.02
N GLU A 6 -16.08 -28.05 0.29
CA GLU A 6 -14.67 -28.00 0.70
C GLU A 6 -13.76 -27.32 -0.35
N ALA A 7 -14.14 -27.41 -1.63
CA ALA A 7 -13.47 -26.72 -2.74
C ALA A 7 -13.67 -25.19 -2.74
N GLN A 8 -14.82 -24.71 -2.27
CA GLN A 8 -15.07 -23.27 -2.08
C GLN A 8 -14.19 -22.71 -0.96
N THR A 9 -14.03 -23.47 0.13
CA THR A 9 -13.18 -23.07 1.26
C THR A 9 -11.68 -23.07 0.93
N GLU A 10 -11.22 -23.96 0.04
CA GLU A 10 -9.82 -23.98 -0.39
C GLU A 10 -9.48 -22.81 -1.33
N HIS A 11 -10.37 -22.50 -2.28
CA HIS A 11 -10.22 -21.34 -3.17
C HIS A 11 -10.26 -20.02 -2.39
N GLU A 12 -11.21 -19.86 -1.47
CA GLU A 12 -11.33 -18.69 -0.60
C GLU A 12 -10.08 -18.53 0.27
N TYR A 13 -9.54 -19.64 0.80
CA TYR A 13 -8.30 -19.63 1.59
C TYR A 13 -7.05 -19.24 0.78
N VAL A 14 -6.90 -19.76 -0.45
CA VAL A 14 -5.80 -19.38 -1.36
C VAL A 14 -5.92 -17.91 -1.77
N GLN A 15 -7.13 -17.42 -2.00
CA GLN A 15 -7.40 -16.03 -2.34
C GLN A 15 -7.08 -15.09 -1.16
N VAL A 16 -7.47 -15.45 0.07
CA VAL A 16 -7.12 -14.71 1.29
C VAL A 16 -5.60 -14.70 1.52
N LYS A 17 -4.91 -15.82 1.31
CA LYS A 17 -3.44 -15.89 1.37
C LYS A 17 -2.76 -15.09 0.26
N GLY A 18 -3.33 -15.05 -0.94
CA GLY A 18 -2.86 -14.24 -2.05
C GLY A 18 -2.99 -12.75 -1.78
N ALA A 19 -4.14 -12.31 -1.26
CA ALA A 19 -4.42 -10.94 -0.86
C ALA A 19 -3.49 -10.45 0.27
N ALA A 20 -3.03 -11.35 1.15
CA ALA A 20 -2.08 -11.02 2.22
C ALA A 20 -0.63 -10.80 1.72
N LYS A 21 -0.31 -11.12 0.47
CA LYS A 21 0.99 -10.79 -0.14
C LYS A 21 1.01 -9.33 -0.55
N PHE A 22 2.21 -8.77 -0.67
CA PHE A 22 2.42 -7.36 -1.04
C PHE A 22 1.63 -6.94 -2.29
N THR A 23 1.76 -7.69 -3.38
CA THR A 23 1.06 -7.41 -4.65
C THR A 23 -0.44 -7.67 -4.58
N GLY A 24 -0.86 -8.67 -3.81
CA GLY A 24 -2.28 -8.96 -3.58
C GLY A 24 -2.97 -7.86 -2.78
N HIS A 25 -2.29 -7.32 -1.77
CA HIS A 25 -2.76 -6.19 -0.97
C HIS A 25 -2.89 -4.93 -1.82
N ILE A 26 -1.87 -4.61 -2.63
CA ILE A 26 -1.95 -3.48 -3.58
C ILE A 26 -3.13 -3.65 -4.54
N GLY A 27 -3.32 -4.83 -5.12
CA GLY A 27 -4.45 -5.11 -6.01
C GLY A 27 -5.80 -4.90 -5.31
N ALA A 28 -5.96 -5.42 -4.09
CA ALA A 28 -7.18 -5.23 -3.32
C ALA A 28 -7.45 -3.75 -2.97
N VAL A 29 -6.40 -3.00 -2.61
CA VAL A 29 -6.50 -1.57 -2.30
C VAL A 29 -6.83 -0.74 -3.54
N LEU A 30 -6.28 -1.08 -4.71
CA LEU A 30 -6.63 -0.44 -5.98
C LEU A 30 -8.10 -0.67 -6.36
N LEU A 31 -8.59 -1.90 -6.23
CA LEU A 31 -10.00 -2.21 -6.46
C LEU A 31 -10.92 -1.47 -5.48
N ALA A 32 -10.52 -1.36 -4.20
CA ALA A 32 -11.27 -0.58 -3.22
C ALA A 32 -11.31 0.91 -3.58
N ALA A 33 -10.17 1.47 -4.02
CA ALA A 33 -10.11 2.85 -4.51
C ALA A 33 -11.02 3.09 -5.72
N GLU A 34 -11.07 2.16 -6.68
CA GLU A 34 -11.99 2.20 -7.81
C GLU A 34 -13.44 2.25 -7.36
N MET A 35 -13.85 1.31 -6.53
CA MET A 35 -15.23 1.25 -6.03
C MET A 35 -15.63 2.52 -5.27
N LEU A 36 -14.70 3.10 -4.49
CA LEU A 36 -14.96 4.34 -3.77
C LEU A 36 -15.07 5.55 -4.70
N VAL A 37 -14.24 5.63 -5.74
CA VAL A 37 -14.35 6.68 -6.76
C VAL A 37 -15.68 6.55 -7.51
N ASP A 38 -16.09 5.35 -7.90
CA ASP A 38 -17.35 5.14 -8.60
C ASP A 38 -18.56 5.50 -7.74
N SER A 39 -18.47 5.29 -6.42
CA SER A 39 -19.58 5.50 -5.50
C SER A 39 -19.65 6.89 -4.90
N LEU A 40 -18.50 7.57 -4.74
CA LEU A 40 -18.37 8.83 -3.99
C LEU A 40 -17.61 9.93 -4.74
N GLY A 41 -17.08 9.64 -5.93
CA GLY A 41 -16.17 10.54 -6.64
C GLY A 41 -16.82 11.86 -7.00
N HIS A 42 -18.09 11.85 -7.39
CA HIS A 42 -18.85 13.05 -7.72
C HIS A 42 -19.14 13.89 -6.47
N GLU A 43 -19.54 13.27 -5.36
CA GLU A 43 -19.73 13.97 -4.07
C GLU A 43 -18.44 14.60 -3.57
N ILE A 44 -17.32 13.88 -3.65
CA ILE A 44 -15.99 14.38 -3.27
C ILE A 44 -15.60 15.57 -4.18
N GLN A 45 -15.80 15.43 -5.50
CA GLN A 45 -15.52 16.48 -6.48
C GLN A 45 -16.29 17.76 -6.17
N GLN A 46 -17.59 17.65 -5.86
CA GLN A 46 -18.42 18.80 -5.48
C GLN A 46 -17.96 19.44 -4.16
N GLN A 47 -17.68 18.63 -3.14
CA GLN A 47 -17.25 19.13 -1.83
C GLN A 47 -15.90 19.86 -1.89
N LEU A 48 -15.01 19.41 -2.77
CA LEU A 48 -13.72 20.06 -3.00
C LEU A 48 -13.81 21.28 -3.94
N GLY A 49 -14.99 21.58 -4.49
CA GLY A 49 -15.18 22.68 -5.44
C GLY A 49 -14.41 22.51 -6.74
N LEU A 50 -14.10 21.26 -7.12
CA LEU A 50 -13.41 20.94 -8.37
C LEU A 50 -14.37 21.09 -9.56
N LYS A 51 -13.86 21.14 -10.79
CA LYS A 51 -14.73 21.13 -11.97
C LYS A 51 -15.17 19.70 -12.26
N GLU A 52 -16.31 19.53 -12.94
CA GLU A 52 -16.75 18.21 -13.40
C GLU A 52 -15.70 17.53 -14.31
N SER A 53 -15.01 18.33 -15.14
CA SER A 53 -13.88 17.87 -15.97
C SER A 53 -12.69 17.32 -15.19
N ASP A 54 -12.61 17.57 -13.88
CA ASP A 54 -11.51 17.11 -13.03
C ASP A 54 -11.77 15.71 -12.43
N LEU A 55 -12.97 15.13 -12.59
CA LEU A 55 -13.31 13.85 -11.96
C LEU A 55 -12.37 12.72 -12.38
N ASP A 56 -12.06 12.62 -13.68
CA ASP A 56 -11.12 11.62 -14.19
C ASP A 56 -9.70 11.83 -13.62
N ARG A 57 -9.28 13.08 -13.46
CA ARG A 57 -7.98 13.40 -12.87
C ARG A 57 -7.95 13.04 -11.39
N LEU A 58 -9.01 13.36 -10.64
CA LEU A 58 -9.18 13.00 -9.24
C LEU A 58 -9.10 11.46 -9.06
N ALA A 59 -9.82 10.71 -9.89
CA ALA A 59 -9.79 9.26 -9.89
C ALA A 59 -8.37 8.70 -10.08
N ARG A 60 -7.62 9.23 -11.06
CA ARG A 60 -6.23 8.81 -11.31
C ARG A 60 -5.31 9.13 -10.13
N ILE A 61 -5.44 10.30 -9.51
CA ILE A 61 -4.65 10.70 -8.33
C ILE A 61 -4.95 9.78 -7.14
N ILE A 62 -6.22 9.44 -6.91
CA ILE A 62 -6.63 8.51 -5.84
C ILE A 62 -6.01 7.13 -6.06
N LYS A 63 -6.10 6.59 -7.29
CA LYS A 63 -5.49 5.30 -7.64
C LYS A 63 -3.97 5.34 -7.48
N LEU A 64 -3.32 6.43 -7.86
CA LEU A 64 -1.88 6.60 -7.67
C LEU A 64 -1.51 6.58 -6.18
N GLY A 65 -2.22 7.33 -5.34
CA GLY A 65 -1.99 7.31 -3.89
C GLY A 65 -2.18 5.90 -3.30
N ALA A 66 -3.24 5.20 -3.72
CA ALA A 66 -3.54 3.83 -3.35
C ALA A 66 -2.44 2.85 -3.78
N TYR A 67 -1.87 3.02 -4.96
CA TYR A 67 -0.74 2.22 -5.46
C TYR A 67 0.55 2.46 -4.67
N LEU A 68 0.86 3.73 -4.36
CA LEU A 68 2.11 4.14 -3.73
C LEU A 68 2.16 3.86 -2.22
N HIS A 69 1.01 3.84 -1.52
CA HIS A 69 0.95 3.89 -0.05
C HIS A 69 1.93 2.93 0.66
N ASP A 70 2.07 1.72 0.14
CA ASP A 70 2.85 0.66 0.76
C ASP A 70 4.16 0.33 0.05
N TRP A 71 4.60 1.07 -0.97
CA TRP A 71 5.89 0.85 -1.64
C TRP A 71 7.06 0.64 -0.67
N GLY A 72 7.11 1.43 0.39
CA GLY A 72 8.11 1.33 1.43
C GLY A 72 8.08 0.01 2.20
N LYS A 73 7.03 -0.82 2.16
CA LYS A 73 7.04 -2.15 2.78
C LYS A 73 8.00 -3.12 2.08
N ALA A 74 8.42 -2.83 0.84
CA ALA A 74 9.44 -3.59 0.12
C ALA A 74 10.87 -3.30 0.61
N ASN A 75 11.05 -3.04 1.91
CA ASN A 75 12.34 -2.81 2.55
C ASN A 75 12.69 -3.92 3.54
N GLN A 76 13.99 -4.11 3.79
CA GLN A 76 14.49 -5.19 4.64
C GLN A 76 13.92 -5.14 6.07
N HIS A 77 13.86 -3.98 6.72
CA HIS A 77 13.38 -3.86 8.10
C HIS A 77 11.89 -4.23 8.22
N PHE A 78 11.07 -3.79 7.26
CA PHE A 78 9.65 -4.13 7.25
C PHE A 78 9.44 -5.63 7.00
N GLN A 79 10.14 -6.20 6.00
CA GLN A 79 10.04 -7.62 5.69
C GLN A 79 10.52 -8.49 6.86
N GLU A 80 11.64 -8.16 7.49
CA GLU A 80 12.13 -8.86 8.68
C GLU A 80 11.11 -8.85 9.81
N MET A 81 10.48 -7.71 10.08
CA MET A 81 9.41 -7.59 11.09
C MET A 81 8.23 -8.54 10.77
N VAL A 82 7.78 -8.58 9.52
CA VAL A 82 6.67 -9.45 9.09
C VAL A 82 7.06 -10.92 9.21
N TYR A 83 8.21 -11.30 8.69
CA TYR A 83 8.69 -12.68 8.70
C TYR A 83 9.02 -13.19 10.11
N ALA A 84 9.56 -12.34 10.99
CA ALA A 84 9.78 -12.66 12.40
C ALA A 84 8.48 -13.08 13.11
N LYS A 85 7.36 -12.43 12.77
CA LYS A 85 6.03 -12.70 13.33
C LYS A 85 5.27 -13.82 12.60
N SER A 86 5.73 -14.22 11.42
CA SER A 86 5.04 -15.19 10.59
C SER A 86 5.29 -16.65 11.03
N SER A 87 4.31 -17.51 10.79
CA SER A 87 4.41 -18.97 10.96
C SER A 87 4.87 -19.70 9.69
N VAL A 88 5.05 -19.00 8.57
CA VAL A 88 5.33 -19.62 7.26
C VAL A 88 6.78 -20.04 7.06
N LEU A 89 7.70 -19.55 7.88
CA LEU A 89 9.13 -19.86 7.76
C LEU A 89 9.50 -21.11 8.56
N ASP A 90 10.44 -21.88 8.01
CA ASP A 90 11.08 -22.96 8.74
C ASP A 90 11.86 -22.42 9.97
N PRO A 91 12.10 -23.24 11.00
CA PRO A 91 12.74 -22.79 12.24
C PRO A 91 14.12 -22.15 12.04
N GLN A 92 14.93 -22.64 11.08
CA GLN A 92 16.28 -22.13 10.84
C GLN A 92 16.23 -20.74 10.20
N THR A 93 15.42 -20.57 9.15
CA THR A 93 15.23 -19.27 8.50
C THR A 93 14.62 -18.27 9.47
N LYS A 94 13.63 -18.68 10.28
CA LYS A 94 13.02 -17.82 11.30
C LYS A 94 14.03 -17.36 12.35
N ALA A 95 14.93 -18.23 12.80
CA ALA A 95 15.99 -17.86 13.72
C ALA A 95 16.94 -16.80 13.12
N ARG A 96 17.31 -16.95 11.85
CA ARG A 96 18.15 -15.98 11.12
C ARG A 96 17.47 -14.61 10.98
N VAL A 97 16.20 -14.58 10.58
CA VAL A 97 15.41 -13.33 10.48
C VAL A 97 15.27 -12.67 11.84
N ASN A 98 14.96 -13.43 12.89
CA ASN A 98 14.84 -12.90 14.25
C ASN A 98 16.16 -12.30 14.77
N LYS A 99 17.30 -12.92 14.44
CA LYS A 99 18.62 -12.38 14.78
C LYS A 99 18.84 -11.02 14.12
N LYS A 100 18.64 -10.92 12.80
CA LYS A 100 18.78 -9.65 12.06
C LYS A 100 17.82 -8.57 12.55
N TRP A 101 16.55 -8.93 12.78
CA TRP A 101 15.56 -8.00 13.29
C TRP A 101 15.96 -7.41 14.66
N LYS A 102 16.56 -8.24 15.53
CA LYS A 102 17.13 -7.79 16.80
C LYS A 102 18.36 -6.90 16.60
N GLU A 103 19.26 -7.25 15.68
CA GLU A 103 20.43 -6.43 15.32
C GLU A 103 20.02 -5.03 14.81
N HIS A 104 18.90 -4.93 14.10
CA HIS A 104 18.30 -3.65 13.68
C HIS A 104 17.49 -2.93 14.80
N GLY A 105 17.60 -3.37 16.05
CA GLY A 105 16.94 -2.75 17.19
C GLY A 105 15.44 -3.02 17.27
N SER A 106 14.94 -4.02 16.56
CA SER A 106 13.52 -4.42 16.53
C SER A 106 12.55 -3.27 16.17
N ARG A 107 13.00 -2.36 15.29
CA ARG A 107 12.21 -1.23 14.80
C ARG A 107 12.51 -0.93 13.34
N GLN A 108 11.52 -0.35 12.65
CA GLN A 108 11.75 0.25 11.35
C GLN A 108 12.61 1.50 11.53
N LEU A 109 13.69 1.65 10.75
CA LEU A 109 14.52 2.87 10.81
C LEU A 109 13.76 4.07 10.25
N ILE A 110 13.12 3.86 9.10
CA ILE A 110 12.18 4.78 8.46
C ILE A 110 10.87 4.01 8.37
N ARG A 111 9.77 4.62 8.82
CA ARG A 111 8.46 4.02 8.67
C ARG A 111 8.11 3.87 7.19
N HIS A 112 7.46 2.76 6.83
CA HIS A 112 7.22 2.42 5.43
C HIS A 112 6.43 3.50 4.68
N GLU A 113 5.53 4.25 5.30
CA GLU A 113 4.79 5.31 4.60
C GLU A 113 5.68 6.47 4.15
N PHE A 114 6.66 6.90 4.97
CA PHE A 114 7.64 7.90 4.57
C PHE A 114 8.58 7.34 3.52
N LEU A 115 8.99 6.07 3.65
CA LEU A 115 9.84 5.44 2.64
C LEU A 115 9.12 5.35 1.29
N SER A 116 7.82 5.03 1.25
CA SER A 116 7.01 5.08 0.02
C SER A 116 7.10 6.43 -0.67
N GLY A 117 6.91 7.53 0.09
CA GLY A 117 6.98 8.88 -0.45
C GLY A 117 8.40 9.28 -0.87
N THR A 118 9.43 8.89 -0.12
CA THR A 118 10.83 9.09 -0.50
C THR A 118 11.15 8.37 -1.81
N LEU A 119 10.72 7.13 -1.98
CA LEU A 119 10.93 6.39 -3.23
C LEU A 119 10.25 7.10 -4.40
N ALA A 120 9.00 7.53 -4.24
CA ALA A 120 8.26 8.19 -5.32
C ALA A 120 8.82 9.57 -5.71
N LEU A 121 9.33 10.35 -4.74
CA LEU A 121 9.74 11.74 -4.97
C LEU A 121 11.24 11.95 -5.09
N GLN A 122 12.07 11.13 -4.46
CA GLN A 122 13.51 11.40 -4.30
C GLN A 122 14.40 10.43 -5.07
N VAL A 123 13.86 9.30 -5.54
CA VAL A 123 14.57 8.40 -6.46
C VAL A 123 14.28 8.86 -7.90
N PRO A 124 15.27 9.40 -8.63
CA PRO A 124 15.05 10.01 -9.94
C PRO A 124 14.35 9.06 -10.92
N GLU A 125 14.75 7.79 -10.96
CA GLU A 125 14.22 6.80 -11.90
C GLU A 125 12.72 6.54 -11.68
N PHE A 126 12.29 6.43 -10.42
CA PHE A 126 10.87 6.25 -10.09
C PHE A 126 10.07 7.52 -10.34
N ARG A 127 10.63 8.68 -9.99
CA ARG A 127 9.98 9.96 -10.20
C ARG A 127 9.79 10.24 -11.69
N GLU A 128 10.83 10.03 -12.51
CA GLU A 128 10.79 10.19 -13.96
C GLU A 128 9.79 9.22 -14.59
N TRP A 129 9.78 7.96 -14.16
CA TRP A 129 8.80 6.98 -14.61
C TRP A 129 7.36 7.42 -14.27
N LEU A 130 7.08 7.89 -13.05
CA LEU A 130 5.75 8.37 -12.68
C LEU A 130 5.35 9.64 -13.46
N ARG A 131 6.30 10.51 -13.77
CA ARG A 131 6.08 11.73 -14.55
C ARG A 131 5.77 11.49 -16.03
N THR A 132 5.86 10.25 -16.52
CA THR A 132 5.36 9.91 -17.86
C THR A 132 3.84 10.05 -17.97
N GLU A 133 3.11 9.83 -16.88
CA GLU A 133 1.64 9.81 -16.85
C GLU A 133 1.02 10.89 -15.94
N PHE A 134 1.79 11.45 -15.00
CA PHE A 134 1.29 12.38 -13.98
C PHE A 134 2.04 13.71 -13.99
N THR A 135 1.33 14.82 -13.74
CA THR A 135 1.99 16.10 -13.50
C THR A 135 2.73 16.10 -12.16
N GLU A 136 3.58 17.10 -11.95
CA GLU A 136 4.29 17.27 -10.68
C GLU A 136 3.31 17.48 -9.52
N GLU A 137 2.26 18.26 -9.74
CA GLU A 137 1.22 18.53 -8.76
C GLU A 137 0.42 17.26 -8.43
N ASP A 138 0.06 16.46 -9.44
CA ASP A 138 -0.62 15.18 -9.25
C ASP A 138 0.20 14.24 -8.38
N LEU A 139 1.49 14.13 -8.68
CA LEU A 139 2.43 13.28 -7.96
C LEU A 139 2.57 13.72 -6.50
N ILE A 140 2.74 15.03 -6.26
CA ILE A 140 2.84 15.58 -4.89
C ILE A 140 1.56 15.27 -4.11
N VAL A 141 0.38 15.53 -4.66
CA VAL A 141 -0.90 15.29 -3.98
C VAL A 141 -1.07 13.80 -3.65
N ALA A 142 -0.83 12.93 -4.64
CA ALA A 142 -0.94 11.48 -4.45
C ALA A 142 0.03 10.95 -3.38
N VAL A 143 1.27 11.43 -3.38
CA VAL A 143 2.29 11.02 -2.41
C VAL A 143 1.94 11.50 -0.99
N TRP A 144 1.46 12.73 -0.82
CA TRP A 144 1.05 13.20 0.50
C TRP A 144 -0.16 12.43 1.05
N ALA A 145 -1.14 12.12 0.18
CA ALA A 145 -2.24 11.24 0.55
C ALA A 145 -1.74 9.84 0.95
N ALA A 146 -0.78 9.29 0.19
CA ALA A 146 -0.15 8.01 0.46
C ALA A 146 0.64 8.00 1.79
N ILE A 147 1.40 9.05 2.12
CA ILE A 147 2.13 9.15 3.39
C ILE A 147 1.14 9.19 4.58
N GLY A 148 -0.01 9.86 4.41
CA GLY A 148 -1.04 9.98 5.45
C GLY A 148 -1.82 8.69 5.76
N HIS A 149 -1.57 7.56 5.07
CA HIS A 149 -2.45 6.38 5.13
C HIS A 149 -2.49 5.67 6.50
N HIS A 150 -1.52 5.92 7.37
CA HIS A 150 -1.58 5.50 8.76
C HIS A 150 -1.83 6.71 9.65
N LEU A 151 -3.03 6.78 10.27
CA LEU A 151 -3.48 7.75 11.29
C LEU A 151 -2.70 7.66 12.61
N LYS A 152 -1.39 7.47 12.53
CA LYS A 152 -0.40 7.68 13.59
C LYS A 152 0.65 8.67 13.09
N ALA A 153 0.21 9.77 12.47
CA ALA A 153 1.04 10.96 12.24
C ALA A 153 1.03 11.90 13.47
N GLY A 154 0.49 11.45 14.62
CA GLY A 154 0.62 12.10 15.91
C GLY A 154 1.86 11.61 16.65
N VAL A 155 2.66 12.56 17.13
CA VAL A 155 3.82 12.35 18.02
C VAL A 155 3.36 11.53 19.22
N GLY A 156 3.99 10.38 19.44
CA GLY A 156 3.91 9.60 20.68
C GLY A 156 5.22 9.70 21.43
#